data_AF-A0A8H4ATX5-F1
#
_entry.id   AF-A0A8H4ATX5-F1
#
_cell.length_a   1.000
_cell.length_b   1.000
_cell.length_c   1.000
_cell.angle_alpha   90.00
_cell.angle_beta   90.00
_cell.angle_gamma   90.00
#
_symmetry.space_group_name_H-M   'P 1'
#
loop_
_entity.id
_entity.type
_entity.pdbx_description
1 polymer ?
#
loop_
_entity_poly.entity_id
_entity_poly.type
_entity_poly.pdbx_seq_one_letter_code
_entity_poly.pdbx_strand_id
1 'polypeptide(L)'
;MPLPLLLENHIIKSKERYSKSNIKVYCKACVEVLDENEGKKNSFSNKTDRIIQHLKKCVHFADKTTPEEKEEIFTLSNSKGILNKKWPGKKRLFYYLFIYL
;
A
#
# COMPACT_ATOMS: atom_id res chain seq x y z
N MET A 1 3.18 14.58 -3.78
CA MET A 1 4.16 13.48 -3.60
C MET A 1 3.57 12.20 -4.17
N PRO A 2 4.31 11.46 -5.00
CA PRO A 2 3.90 10.12 -5.44
C PRO A 2 3.79 9.19 -4.23
N LEU A 3 2.89 8.20 -4.30
CA LEU A 3 2.85 7.18 -3.25
C LEU A 3 4.12 6.32 -3.34
N PRO A 4 4.68 5.90 -2.19
CA PRO A 4 5.71 4.89 -2.17
C PRO A 4 5.24 3.64 -2.92
N LEU A 5 6.04 3.14 -3.86
CA LEU A 5 5.76 1.92 -4.65
C LEU A 5 5.39 0.72 -3.76
N LEU A 6 6.00 0.63 -2.58
CA LEU A 6 5.67 -0.37 -1.57
C LEU A 6 4.19 -0.37 -1.20
N LEU A 7 3.59 0.81 -0.98
CA LEU A 7 2.16 0.91 -0.67
C LEU A 7 1.29 0.58 -1.88
N GLU A 8 1.74 0.94 -3.09
CA GLU A 8 1.00 0.67 -4.32
C GLU A 8 0.78 -0.83 -4.55
N ASN A 9 1.70 -1.68 -4.10
CA ASN A 9 1.58 -3.14 -4.21
C ASN A 9 0.51 -3.75 -3.29
N HIS A 10 0.16 -3.07 -2.19
CA HIS A 10 -0.80 -3.55 -1.19
C HIS A 10 -2.17 -2.86 -1.27
N ILE A 11 -2.34 -1.95 -2.22
CA ILE A 11 -3.59 -1.22 -2.42
C ILE A 11 -4.10 -1.35 -3.85
N ILE A 12 -5.40 -1.21 -4.02
CA ILE A 12 -6.05 -1.15 -5.32
C ILE A 12 -6.62 0.26 -5.47
N LYS A 13 -6.11 1.03 -6.45
CA LYS A 13 -6.65 2.34 -6.78
C LYS A 13 -7.91 2.15 -7.60
N SER A 14 -9.02 2.72 -7.15
CA SER A 14 -10.26 2.71 -7.90
C SER A 14 -10.32 3.88 -8.90
N LYS A 15 -11.25 3.80 -9.84
CA LYS A 15 -11.65 4.95 -10.66
C LYS A 15 -12.61 5.89 -9.93
N GLU A 16 -13.19 5.44 -8.81
CA GLU A 16 -14.09 6.23 -7.98
C GLU A 16 -13.33 7.27 -7.17
N ARG A 17 -13.97 8.43 -7.01
CA ARG A 17 -13.42 9.54 -6.24
C ARG A 17 -14.31 9.81 -5.03
N TYR A 18 -13.70 10.04 -3.88
CA TYR A 18 -14.39 10.67 -2.75
C TYR A 18 -14.65 12.15 -3.02
N SER A 19 -13.72 12.83 -3.70
CA SER A 19 -13.86 14.24 -4.09
C SER A 19 -12.98 14.56 -5.29
N LYS A 20 -13.03 15.80 -5.81
CA LYS A 20 -12.26 16.25 -6.97
C LYS A 20 -10.77 15.83 -6.92
N SER A 21 -10.17 15.82 -5.73
CA SER A 21 -8.75 15.51 -5.50
C SER A 21 -8.49 14.20 -4.76
N ASN A 22 -9.49 13.56 -4.14
CA ASN A 22 -9.30 12.33 -3.37
C ASN A 22 -9.89 11.12 -4.10
N ILE A 23 -9.05 10.15 -4.43
CA ILE A 23 -9.42 8.89 -5.07
C ILE A 23 -9.71 7.84 -3.98
N LYS A 24 -10.72 6.99 -4.21
CA LYS A 24 -11.01 5.81 -3.38
C LYS A 24 -9.97 4.73 -3.64
N VAL A 25 -9.47 4.16 -2.56
CA VAL A 25 -8.46 3.11 -2.55
C VAL A 25 -8.95 1.98 -1.65
N TYR A 26 -8.65 0.75 -2.05
CA TYR A 26 -9.00 -0.45 -1.31
C TYR A 26 -7.73 -1.19 -0.88
N CYS A 27 -7.81 -1.95 0.22
CA CYS A 27 -6.75 -2.87 0.59
C CYS A 27 -6.83 -4.13 -0.28
N LYS A 28 -5.72 -4.48 -0.93
CA LYS A 28 -5.65 -5.66 -1.79
C LYS A 28 -5.93 -6.95 -1.02
N ALA A 29 -5.36 -7.08 0.18
CA ALA A 29 -5.57 -8.26 1.03
C ALA A 29 -7.04 -8.43 1.46
N CYS A 30 -7.73 -7.33 1.78
CA CYS A 30 -9.16 -7.39 2.13
C CYS A 30 -10.02 -7.85 0.95
N VAL A 31 -9.76 -7.34 -0.26
CA VAL A 31 -10.51 -7.69 -1.47
C VAL A 31 -10.34 -9.16 -1.83
N GLU A 32 -9.14 -9.71 -1.65
CA GLU A 32 -8.87 -11.11 -1.95
C GLU A 32 -9.45 -12.09 -0.90
N VAL A 33 -9.51 -11.70 0.38
CA VAL A 33 -10.00 -12.59 1.45
C VAL A 33 -11.51 -12.49 1.67
N LEU A 34 -12.08 -11.28 1.59
CA LEU A 34 -13.49 -11.02 1.92
C LEU A 34 -14.41 -10.95 0.68
N ASP A 35 -13.89 -11.27 -0.51
CA ASP A 35 -14.54 -10.98 -1.79
C ASP A 35 -14.67 -9.48 -2.13
N GLU A 36 -14.86 -9.22 -3.42
CA GLU A 36 -14.78 -7.88 -3.99
C GLU A 36 -15.79 -6.90 -3.39
N ASN A 37 -17.01 -7.36 -3.08
CA ASN A 37 -18.07 -6.50 -2.57
C ASN A 37 -17.84 -6.11 -1.10
N GLU A 38 -17.48 -7.08 -0.24
CA GLU A 38 -17.21 -6.87 1.18
C GLU A 38 -15.91 -6.08 1.37
N GLY A 39 -14.84 -6.47 0.65
CA GLY A 39 -13.54 -5.82 0.72
C GLY A 39 -13.57 -4.36 0.26
N LYS A 40 -14.41 -4.03 -0.73
CA LYS A 40 -14.59 -2.64 -1.20
C LYS A 40 -15.37 -1.75 -0.22
N LYS A 41 -16.13 -2.31 0.74
CA LYS A 41 -16.81 -1.50 1.79
C LYS A 41 -15.77 -0.75 2.63
N ASN A 42 -14.62 -1.38 2.90
CA ASN A 42 -13.51 -0.80 3.67
C ASN A 42 -12.62 0.13 2.82
N SER A 43 -13.24 0.95 1.99
CA SER A 43 -12.54 1.94 1.16
C SER A 43 -12.01 3.12 1.98
N PHE A 44 -10.89 3.69 1.53
CA PHE A 44 -10.26 4.85 2.15
C PHE A 44 -9.63 5.78 1.11
N SER A 45 -9.29 7.01 1.52
CA SER A 45 -8.64 7.98 0.64
C SER A 45 -7.21 7.57 0.28
N ASN A 46 -6.73 7.95 -0.90
CA ASN A 46 -5.34 7.77 -1.37
C ASN A 46 -4.26 8.56 -0.59
N LYS A 47 -4.44 8.80 0.70
CA LYS A 47 -3.47 9.47 1.57
C LYS A 47 -2.62 8.42 2.27
N THR A 48 -1.30 8.56 2.19
CA THR A 48 -0.32 7.64 2.81
C THR A 48 -0.65 7.33 4.27
N ASP A 49 -1.00 8.33 5.08
CA ASP A 49 -1.32 8.15 6.50
C ASP A 49 -2.55 7.24 6.70
N ARG A 50 -3.58 7.40 5.85
CA ARG A 50 -4.81 6.60 5.93
C ARG A 50 -4.58 5.17 5.48
N ILE A 51 -3.75 4.98 4.47
CA ILE A 51 -3.33 3.66 3.99
C ILE A 51 -2.58 2.94 5.10
N ILE A 52 -1.54 3.55 5.67
CA ILE A 52 -0.75 2.91 6.73
C ILE A 52 -1.60 2.65 7.97
N GLN A 53 -2.49 3.57 8.34
CA GLN A 53 -3.42 3.38 9.45
C GLN A 53 -4.33 2.15 9.25
N HIS A 54 -4.82 1.92 8.03
CA HIS A 54 -5.58 0.72 7.70
C HIS A 54 -4.71 -0.53 7.75
N LEU A 55 -3.56 -0.52 7.08
CA LEU A 55 -2.64 -1.67 7.03
C LEU A 55 -2.19 -2.11 8.43
N LYS A 56 -1.94 -1.17 9.36
CA LYS A 56 -1.63 -1.48 10.77
C LYS A 56 -2.73 -2.26 11.50
N LYS A 57 -3.99 -2.04 11.14
CA LYS A 57 -5.16 -2.67 11.78
C LYS A 57 -5.72 -3.86 10.99
N CYS A 58 -5.27 -4.03 9.76
CA CYS A 58 -5.82 -5.02 8.85
C CYS A 58 -5.21 -6.39 9.14
N VAL A 59 -6.04 -7.31 9.65
CA VAL A 59 -5.64 -8.69 9.96
C VAL A 59 -5.26 -9.44 8.68
N HIS A 60 -6.05 -9.30 7.60
CA HIS A 60 -5.78 -9.95 6.31
C HIS A 60 -4.44 -9.51 5.69
N PHE A 61 -4.08 -8.23 5.86
CA PHE A 61 -2.77 -7.74 5.47
C PHE A 61 -1.67 -8.33 6.37
N ALA A 62 -1.92 -8.39 7.68
CA ALA A 62 -0.97 -8.99 8.62
C ALA A 62 -0.71 -10.47 8.30
N ASP A 63 -1.71 -11.24 7.89
CA ASP A 63 -1.53 -12.66 7.60
C ASP A 63 -0.80 -12.91 6.27
N LYS A 64 -0.98 -12.01 5.29
CA LYS A 64 -0.42 -12.18 3.94
C LYS A 64 1.00 -11.63 3.78
N THR A 65 1.40 -10.66 4.60
CA THR A 65 2.66 -9.91 4.45
C THR A 65 3.69 -10.36 5.47
N THR A 66 4.96 -10.38 5.07
CA THR A 66 6.08 -10.72 5.95
C THR A 66 6.33 -9.63 7.00
N PRO A 67 6.95 -9.95 8.16
CA PRO A 67 7.28 -8.94 9.17
C PRO A 67 8.22 -7.85 8.63
N GLU A 68 9.14 -8.19 7.74
CA GLU A 68 10.11 -7.27 7.13
C GLU A 68 9.40 -6.19 6.29
N GLU A 69 8.51 -6.61 5.39
CA GLU A 69 7.71 -5.67 4.57
C GLU A 69 6.81 -4.78 5.43
N LYS A 70 6.28 -5.30 6.55
CA LYS A 70 5.48 -4.50 7.49
C LYS A 70 6.31 -3.40 8.14
N GLU A 71 7.52 -3.70 8.58
CA GLU A 71 8.40 -2.70 9.18
C GLU A 71 8.76 -1.59 8.18
N GLU A 72 9.07 -1.94 6.93
CA GLU A 72 9.29 -0.96 5.87
C GLU A 72 8.05 -0.08 5.63
N ILE A 73 6.86 -0.67 5.59
CA ILE A 73 5.61 0.07 5.40
C ILE A 73 5.30 0.98 6.59
N PHE A 74 5.59 0.54 7.82
CA PHE A 74 5.30 1.31 9.03
C PHE A 74 6.32 2.42 9.27
N THR A 75 7.58 2.25 8.86
CA THR A 75 8.59 3.30 8.91
C THR A 75 8.29 4.46 7.95
N LEU A 76 7.57 4.23 6.84
CA LEU A 76 7.08 5.29 5.96
C LEU A 76 6.19 6.32 6.70
N SER A 77 5.44 5.88 7.73
CA SER A 77 4.57 6.76 8.52
C SER A 77 5.34 7.74 9.40
N ASN A 78 6.57 7.40 9.80
CA ASN A 78 7.38 8.20 10.73
C ASN A 78 8.20 9.28 10.01
N SER A 79 8.25 9.23 8.68
CA SER A 79 9.06 10.15 7.87
C SER A 79 8.50 11.58 7.76
N LYS A 80 7.26 11.85 8.22
CA LYS A 80 6.75 13.22 8.31
C LYS A 80 7.37 14.06 9.43
N GLY A 81 8.15 13.44 10.33
CA GLY A 81 8.89 14.14 11.38
C GLY A 81 10.42 14.13 11.22
N ILE A 82 11.01 13.24 10.41
CA ILE A 82 12.46 13.10 10.32
C ILE A 82 12.89 12.84 8.86
N LEU A 83 13.15 13.93 8.13
CA LEU A 83 14.13 13.92 7.05
C LEU A 83 15.51 13.67 7.68
N ASN A 84 15.88 12.40 7.85
CA ASN A 84 17.25 11.87 7.92
C ASN A 84 17.24 10.54 8.69
N LYS A 85 17.40 9.43 7.97
CA LYS A 85 18.52 8.51 8.19
C LYS A 85 18.60 7.55 7.00
N LYS A 86 19.74 7.68 6.32
CA LYS A 86 20.40 6.78 5.36
C LYS A 86 19.63 5.52 4.98
N TRP A 87 19.28 5.42 3.70
CA TRP A 87 19.07 4.15 3.01
C TRP A 87 20.39 3.37 2.99
N PRO A 88 20.46 2.15 3.55
CA PRO A 88 21.46 1.17 3.17
C PRO A 88 20.84 0.19 2.18
N GLY A 89 21.44 0.10 0.99
CA GLY A 89 21.43 -1.16 0.23
C GLY A 89 20.32 -1.34 -0.82
N LYS A 90 20.67 -0.94 -2.05
CA LYS A 90 20.23 -1.49 -3.35
C LYS A 90 19.58 -2.90 -3.28
N LYS A 91 18.41 -3.07 -3.92
CA LYS A 91 18.22 -3.93 -5.12
C LYS A 91 17.12 -3.36 -6.01
N ARG A 92 17.52 -2.74 -7.12
CA ARG A 92 16.67 -2.58 -8.32
C ARG A 92 16.38 -3.98 -8.84
N LEU A 93 15.13 -4.42 -8.83
CA LEU A 93 14.65 -5.53 -9.65
C LEU A 93 13.54 -4.99 -10.55
N PHE A 94 13.97 -4.44 -11.69
CA PHE A 94 13.14 -4.36 -12.88
C PHE A 94 12.92 -5.80 -13.36
N TYR A 95 11.72 -6.35 -13.16
CA TYR A 95 11.26 -7.53 -13.90
C TYR A 95 10.09 -7.11 -14.79
N TYR A 96 10.44 -6.65 -15.99
CA TYR A 96 9.60 -6.79 -17.17
C TYR A 96 10.51 -7.24 -18.30
N LEU A 97 10.72 -8.55 -18.39
CA LEU A 97 11.12 -9.20 -19.64
C LEU A 97 10.51 -10.61 -19.65
N PHE A 98 9.26 -10.70 -20.12
CA PHE A 98 8.70 -11.94 -20.65
C PHE A 98 7.82 -11.60 -21.84
N ILE A 99 8.47 -11.47 -23.00
CA ILE A 99 7.91 -11.94 -24.27
C ILE A 99 9.09 -12.59 -25.02
N TYR A 100 9.38 -13.85 -24.69
CA TYR A 100 9.76 -14.86 -25.68
C TYR A 100 8.43 -15.37 -26.24
N LEU A 101 8.24 -15.63 -27.53
CA LEU A 101 9.12 -16.28 -28.51
C LEU A 101 8.77 -15.79 -29.92
#